data_AF-X1FZT4-F1
#
_entry.id   AF-X1FZT4-F1
#
_cell.length_a   1.000
_cell.length_b   1.000
_cell.length_c   1.000
_cell.angle_alpha   90.00
_cell.angle_beta   90.00
_cell.angle_gamma   90.00
#
_symmetry.space_group_name_H-M   'P 1'
#
loop_
_entity.id
_entity.type
_entity.pdbx_description
1 polymer ?
#
loop_
_entity_poly.entity_id
_entity_poly.type
_entity_poly.pdbx_seq_one_letter_code
_entity_poly.pdbx_strand_id
1 'polypeptide(L)'
;VSEDSIKNDEQFRRIRTVPEFCKDCEDLKFCEGGCGARRYYHNLSLPDSFCYKYNNKEKPELKWSFSENSADLVHANYLCTLIIR
;
A
#
# COMPACT_ATOMS: atom_id res chain seq x y z
N VAL A 1 -24.31 5.51 1.20
CA VAL A 1 -23.63 4.34 1.80
C VAL A 1 -22.94 4.83 3.07
N SER A 2 -23.17 4.20 4.22
CA SER A 2 -22.51 4.59 5.48
C SER A 2 -21.13 3.93 5.59
N GLU A 3 -20.22 4.52 6.35
CA GLU A 3 -18.90 3.93 6.60
C GLU A 3 -19.01 2.53 7.21
N ASP A 4 -19.90 2.35 8.18
CA ASP A 4 -20.14 1.04 8.81
C ASP A 4 -20.66 0.00 7.81
N SER A 5 -21.48 0.41 6.83
CA SER A 5 -21.95 -0.53 5.79
C SER A 5 -20.80 -0.98 4.87
N ILE A 6 -19.81 -0.11 4.60
CA ILE A 6 -18.61 -0.48 3.82
C ILE A 6 -17.69 -1.39 4.64
N LYS A 7 -17.47 -1.08 5.92
CA LYS A 7 -16.60 -1.88 6.80
C LYS A 7 -17.14 -3.29 7.04
N ASN A 8 -18.46 -3.45 7.04
CA ASN A 8 -19.10 -4.76 7.22
C ASN A 8 -19.27 -5.54 5.92
N ASP A 9 -19.01 -4.93 4.76
CA ASP A 9 -19.02 -5.63 3.48
C ASP A 9 -17.99 -6.77 3.47
N GLU A 10 -18.39 -7.92 2.93
CA GLU A 10 -17.56 -9.11 2.92
C GLU A 10 -16.33 -8.95 2.02
N GLN A 11 -16.51 -8.34 0.84
CA GLN A 11 -15.42 -8.13 -0.11
C GLN A 11 -14.42 -7.11 0.46
N PHE A 12 -14.93 -6.06 1.10
CA PHE A 12 -14.09 -5.09 1.77
C PHE A 12 -13.23 -5.73 2.87
N ARG A 13 -13.84 -6.53 3.76
CA ARG A 13 -13.11 -7.23 4.83
C ARG A 13 -12.09 -8.23 4.28
N ARG A 14 -12.44 -8.93 3.20
CA ARG A 14 -11.55 -9.89 2.53
C ARG A 14 -10.28 -9.23 1.97
N ILE A 15 -10.39 -8.04 1.37
CA ILE A 15 -9.23 -7.34 0.80
C ILE A 15 -8.36 -6.70 1.89
N ARG A 16 -8.96 -6.31 3.02
CA ARG A 16 -8.27 -5.62 4.12
C ARG A 16 -7.50 -6.55 5.08
N THR A 17 -7.27 -7.80 4.69
CA THR A 17 -6.47 -8.74 5.49
C THR A 17 -5.00 -8.37 5.49
N VAL A 18 -4.32 -8.61 6.61
CA VAL A 18 -2.87 -8.42 6.76
C VAL A 18 -2.16 -9.77 6.60
N PRO A 19 -1.14 -9.89 5.72
CA PRO A 19 -0.35 -11.11 5.58
C PRO A 19 0.43 -11.47 6.85
N GLU A 20 0.63 -12.76 7.12
CA GLU A 20 1.37 -13.23 8.31
C GLU A 20 2.78 -12.64 8.40
N PHE A 21 3.50 -12.60 7.28
CA PHE A 21 4.84 -11.98 7.19
C PHE A 21 4.87 -10.53 7.71
N CYS A 22 3.75 -9.80 7.59
CA CYS A 22 3.69 -8.39 7.94
C CYS A 22 3.39 -8.13 9.43
N LYS A 23 2.93 -9.13 10.20
CA LYS A 23 2.44 -8.93 11.58
C LYS A 23 3.50 -8.34 12.52
N ASP A 24 4.75 -8.75 12.35
CA ASP A 24 5.88 -8.30 13.18
C ASP A 24 6.71 -7.18 12.51
N CYS A 25 6.24 -6.64 11.38
CA CYS A 25 6.93 -5.55 10.67
C CYS A 25 6.70 -4.21 11.40
N GLU A 26 7.77 -3.46 11.65
CA GLU A 26 7.73 -2.17 12.33
C GLU A 26 6.95 -1.08 11.55
N ASP A 27 6.79 -1.28 10.24
CA ASP A 27 6.05 -0.37 9.36
C ASP A 27 4.56 -0.78 9.18
N LEU A 28 4.11 -1.85 9.85
CA LEU A 28 2.77 -2.43 9.62
C LEU A 28 1.64 -1.40 9.77
N LYS A 29 1.70 -0.55 10.80
CA LYS A 29 0.67 0.47 11.06
C LYS A 29 0.51 1.52 9.96
N PHE A 30 1.51 1.64 9.07
CA PHE A 30 1.49 2.57 7.95
C PHE A 30 1.15 1.90 6.62
N CYS A 31 1.58 0.64 6.46
CA CYS A 31 1.49 -0.10 5.19
C CYS A 31 0.27 -1.03 5.14
N GLU A 32 -0.14 -1.61 6.27
CA GLU A 32 -1.19 -2.63 6.40
C GLU A 32 -1.01 -3.84 5.45
N GLY A 33 0.25 -4.18 5.14
CA GLY A 33 0.59 -5.24 4.18
C GLY A 33 0.67 -4.77 2.72
N GLY A 34 0.50 -3.48 2.46
CA GLY A 34 0.65 -2.81 1.18
C GLY A 34 -0.67 -2.68 0.42
N CYS A 35 -0.60 -2.51 -0.90
CA CYS A 35 -1.77 -2.27 -1.74
C CYS A 35 -2.69 -3.49 -1.78
N GLY A 36 -3.83 -3.41 -1.08
CA GLY A 36 -4.84 -4.47 -1.06
C GLY A 36 -5.33 -4.87 -2.45
N ALA A 37 -5.49 -3.91 -3.38
CA ALA A 37 -5.91 -4.20 -4.76
C ALA A 37 -4.84 -4.99 -5.54
N ARG A 38 -3.56 -4.64 -5.39
CA ARG A 38 -2.45 -5.38 -6.03
C ARG A 38 -2.34 -6.79 -5.45
N ARG A 39 -2.45 -6.93 -4.13
CA ARG A 39 -2.50 -8.24 -3.47
C ARG A 39 -3.72 -9.04 -3.92
N TYR A 40 -4.88 -8.42 -4.07
CA TYR A 40 -6.09 -9.08 -4.59
C TYR A 40 -5.89 -9.65 -6.00
N TYR A 41 -5.23 -8.90 -6.87
CA TYR A 41 -4.94 -9.35 -8.24
C TYR A 41 -3.89 -10.47 -8.30
N HIS A 42 -2.99 -10.54 -7.31
CA HIS A 42 -1.95 -11.56 -7.22
C HIS A 42 -2.26 -12.63 -6.15
N ASN A 43 -1.90 -12.38 -4.90
CA ASN A 43 -2.18 -13.27 -3.78
C ASN A 43 -2.36 -12.47 -2.48
N LEU A 44 -3.57 -12.48 -1.91
CA LEU A 44 -3.91 -11.76 -0.66
C LEU A 44 -3.12 -12.23 0.56
N SER A 45 -2.63 -13.48 0.54
CA SER A 45 -1.91 -14.09 1.66
C SER A 45 -0.44 -13.67 1.72
N LEU A 46 0.08 -13.06 0.66
CA LEU A 46 1.45 -12.58 0.59
C LEU A 46 1.51 -11.06 0.77
N PRO A 47 2.63 -10.53 1.27
CA PRO A 47 2.91 -9.10 1.20
C PRO A 47 2.79 -8.58 -0.22
N ASP A 48 2.58 -7.28 -0.31
CA ASP A 48 2.66 -6.58 -1.57
C ASP A 48 3.98 -6.86 -2.32
N SER A 49 3.89 -7.10 -3.62
CA SER A 49 5.05 -7.43 -4.47
C SER A 49 6.13 -6.34 -4.52
N PHE A 50 5.81 -5.11 -4.11
CA PHE A 50 6.77 -3.99 -4.00
C PHE A 50 7.36 -3.81 -2.60
N CYS A 51 6.99 -4.65 -1.63
CA CYS A 51 7.61 -4.62 -0.30
C CYS A 51 9.11 -4.94 -0.40
N TYR A 52 9.97 -3.96 -0.09
CA TYR A 52 11.42 -4.15 -0.16
C TYR A 52 11.91 -5.24 0.81
N LYS A 53 11.36 -5.28 2.04
CA LYS A 53 11.70 -6.29 3.06
C LYS A 53 11.37 -7.71 2.59
N TYR A 54 10.16 -7.94 2.08
CA TYR A 54 9.75 -9.25 1.59
C TYR A 54 10.60 -9.74 0.41
N ASN A 55 11.07 -8.80 -0.42
CA ASN A 55 11.94 -9.10 -1.55
C ASN A 55 13.44 -9.12 -1.18
N ASN A 56 13.81 -9.01 0.10
CA ASN A 56 15.20 -8.89 0.56
C ASN A 56 16.00 -7.80 -0.17
N LYS A 57 15.36 -6.65 -0.41
CA LYS A 57 15.98 -5.47 -1.01
C LYS A 57 16.24 -4.40 0.05
N GLU A 58 17.09 -3.45 -0.28
CA GLU A 58 17.25 -2.25 0.54
C GLU A 58 16.01 -1.35 0.46
N LYS A 59 15.79 -0.56 1.51
CA LYS A 59 14.73 0.45 1.50
C LYS A 59 15.02 1.45 0.38
N PRO A 60 14.06 1.72 -0.53
CA PRO A 60 14.30 2.67 -1.61
C PRO A 60 14.49 4.08 -1.05
N GLU A 61 15.54 4.76 -1.49
CA GLU A 61 15.72 6.19 -1.28
C GLU A 61 14.90 6.96 -2.32
N LEU A 62 13.88 7.68 -1.85
CA LEU A 62 13.03 8.49 -2.70
C LEU A 62 13.56 9.92 -2.73
N LYS A 63 14.11 10.33 -3.88
CA LYS A 63 14.40 11.74 -4.14
C LYS A 63 13.09 12.43 -4.51
N TRP A 64 12.75 13.49 -3.79
CA TRP A 64 11.58 14.31 -4.06
C TRP A 64 12.01 15.76 -4.28
N SER A 65 11.28 16.44 -5.15
CA SER A 65 11.37 17.89 -5.36
C SER A 65 9.96 18.42 -5.49
N PHE A 66 9.75 19.68 -5.10
CA PHE A 66 8.49 20.34 -5.42
C PHE A 66 8.40 20.49 -6.95
N SER A 67 7.22 20.23 -7.51
CA SER A 67 6.98 20.55 -8.91
C SER A 67 6.99 22.07 -9.08
N GLU A 68 7.75 22.57 -10.05
CA GLU A 68 7.73 23.99 -10.43
C GLU A 68 6.41 24.36 -11.15
N ASN A 69 5.69 23.37 -11.67
CA ASN A 69 4.39 23.55 -12.31
C ASN A 69 3.27 22.98 -11.42
N SER A 70 2.49 23.87 -10.81
CA SER A 70 1.30 23.52 -10.02
C SER A 70 0.13 22.99 -10.84
N ALA A 71 0.26 22.93 -12.17
CA ALA A 71 -0.75 22.48 -13.11
C ALA A 71 -0.62 20.99 -13.49
N ASP A 72 0.44 20.31 -13.03
CA ASP A 72 0.58 18.88 -13.29
C ASP A 72 -0.55 18.12 -12.57
N LEU A 73 -1.33 17.36 -13.33
CA LEU A 73 -2.45 16.61 -12.77
C LEU A 73 -1.91 15.70 -11.67
N VAL A 74 -2.65 15.61 -10.55
CA VAL A 74 -2.28 14.80 -9.39
C VAL A 74 -1.84 13.40 -9.82
N HIS A 75 -2.36 12.85 -10.92
CA HIS A 75 -2.06 11.51 -11.42
C HIS A 75 -1.04 11.42 -12.58
N ALA A 76 -0.43 12.52 -13.01
CA ALA A 76 0.43 12.52 -14.18
C ALA A 76 1.70 11.66 -13.99
N ASN A 77 2.21 11.55 -12.75
CA ASN A 77 3.55 11.01 -12.51
C ASN A 77 3.76 10.18 -11.21
N TYR A 78 2.73 9.62 -10.53
CA TYR A 78 2.97 8.75 -9.36
C TYR A 78 2.46 7.31 -9.47
N LEU A 79 3.26 6.39 -8.90
CA LEU A 79 2.84 5.07 -8.46
C LEU A 79 2.00 5.20 -7.18
N CYS A 80 0.92 4.42 -7.11
CA CYS A 80 0.10 4.26 -5.91
C CYS A 80 0.94 4.07 -4.62
N THR A 81 0.67 4.94 -3.63
CA THR A 81 1.08 4.88 -2.22
C THR A 81 2.56 4.56 -1.93
N LEU A 82 3.37 5.60 -1.74
CA LEU A 82 4.67 5.51 -1.10
C LEU A 82 4.52 5.78 0.41
N ILE A 83 5.10 4.92 1.25
CA ILE A 83 5.22 5.17 2.69
C ILE A 83 6.25 6.27 2.87
N ILE A 84 5.79 7.49 3.14
CA ILE A 84 6.66 8.61 3.51
C ILE A 84 6.68 8.65 5.05
N ARG A 85 7.89 8.60 5.62
CA ARG A 85 8.15 8.80 7.05
C ARG A 85 8.96 10.09 7.22
#